data_AF-A0A8I0RZY2-F1
#
_entry.id   AF-A0A8I0RZY2-F1
#
_cell.length_a   1.000
_cell.length_b   1.000
_cell.length_c   1.000
_cell.angle_alpha   90.00
_cell.angle_beta   90.00
_cell.angle_gamma   90.00
#
_symmetry.space_group_name_H-M   'P 1'
#
loop_
_entity.id
_entity.type
_entity.pdbx_description
1 polymer ?
#
loop_
_entity_poly.entity_id
_entity_poly.type
_entity_poly.pdbx_seq_one_letter_code
_entity_poly.pdbx_strand_id
1 'polypeptide(L)'
;MNFQSYESIANQIQHPKFSKADFLRHKINKDCLIQRLVSAKFHEEAFYGRFPNGFTTDLSCVVPDSPINLKIGDLVAYTNEYGVTFLNKKVLGFTFSAESGRVVYLDSDCYWMAAPLSSLTLQDGLIGVDEADLLIVEEKYKNSSIPFDVQQVRAKKDS
;
A
#
# COMPACT_ATOMS: atom_id res chain seq x y z
N MET A 1 -11.43 -2.51 13.84
CA MET A 1 -10.84 -2.13 12.54
C MET A 1 -11.82 -1.18 11.86
N ASN A 2 -11.37 -0.17 11.11
CA ASN A 2 -12.28 0.75 10.43
C ASN A 2 -12.44 0.33 8.96
N PHE A 3 -13.63 0.59 8.41
CA PHE A 3 -13.95 0.36 7.00
C PHE A 3 -14.46 1.65 6.36
N GLN A 4 -14.08 1.88 5.11
CA GLN A 4 -14.45 3.07 4.35
C GLN A 4 -15.21 2.66 3.08
N SER A 5 -16.17 3.47 2.65
CA SER A 5 -16.90 3.23 1.40
C SER A 5 -16.09 3.65 0.17
N TYR A 6 -16.37 3.02 -0.97
CA TYR A 6 -15.80 3.42 -2.26
C TYR A 6 -16.13 4.87 -2.61
N GLU A 7 -17.36 5.30 -2.33
CA GLU A 7 -17.83 6.66 -2.60
C GLU A 7 -17.09 7.69 -1.75
N SER A 8 -16.77 7.35 -0.49
CA SER A 8 -16.01 8.23 0.41
C SER A 8 -14.60 8.49 -0.14
N ILE A 9 -13.82 7.44 -0.42
CA ILE A 9 -12.45 7.62 -0.94
C ILE A 9 -12.45 8.29 -2.31
N ALA A 10 -13.41 7.97 -3.18
CA ALA A 10 -13.47 8.54 -4.52
C ALA A 10 -13.71 10.06 -4.53
N ASN A 11 -14.31 10.61 -3.46
CA ASN A 11 -14.45 12.06 -3.30
C ASN A 11 -13.17 12.75 -2.83
N GLN A 12 -12.25 11.99 -2.24
CA GLN A 12 -11.01 12.51 -1.66
C GLN A 12 -9.85 12.49 -2.66
N ILE A 13 -9.91 11.66 -3.70
CA ILE A 13 -8.84 11.53 -4.71
C ILE A 13 -8.81 12.76 -5.61
N GLN A 14 -7.66 13.47 -5.60
CA GLN A 14 -7.45 14.70 -6.37
C GLN A 14 -6.55 14.51 -7.61
N HIS A 15 -6.21 13.26 -7.96
CA HIS A 15 -5.28 12.99 -9.05
C HIS A 15 -5.89 13.43 -10.41
N PRO A 16 -5.15 14.17 -11.27
CA PRO A 16 -5.73 14.82 -12.46
C PRO A 16 -6.28 13.86 -13.51
N LYS A 17 -5.77 12.62 -13.56
CA LYS A 17 -6.24 11.57 -14.47
C LYS A 17 -7.24 10.61 -13.84
N PHE A 18 -7.61 10.81 -12.58
CA PHE A 18 -8.57 9.94 -11.89
C PHE A 18 -9.98 10.19 -12.43
N SER A 19 -10.67 9.09 -12.80
CA SER A 19 -12.07 9.12 -13.18
C SER A 19 -12.91 8.50 -12.05
N LYS A 20 -13.61 9.35 -11.30
CA LYS A 20 -14.54 8.89 -10.23
C LYS A 20 -15.62 7.96 -10.79
N ALA A 21 -16.16 8.27 -11.97
CA ALA A 21 -17.20 7.46 -12.60
C ALA A 21 -16.69 6.05 -12.94
N ASP A 22 -15.50 5.95 -13.52
CA ASP A 22 -14.93 4.65 -13.88
C ASP A 22 -14.50 3.86 -12.65
N PHE A 23 -13.95 4.53 -11.63
CA PHE A 23 -13.59 3.90 -10.36
C PHE A 23 -14.81 3.28 -9.65
N LEU A 24 -15.93 4.01 -9.60
CA LEU A 24 -17.16 3.51 -8.97
C LEU A 24 -17.88 2.46 -9.83
N ARG A 25 -17.73 2.49 -11.15
CA ARG A 25 -18.28 1.49 -12.06
C ARG A 25 -17.51 0.17 -12.00
N HIS A 26 -16.19 0.26 -11.97
CA HIS A 26 -15.29 -0.90 -12.00
C HIS A 26 -14.77 -1.21 -10.58
N LYS A 27 -15.68 -1.24 -9.60
CA LYS A 27 -15.35 -1.72 -8.25
C LYS A 27 -14.63 -3.05 -8.40
N ILE A 28 -13.45 -3.13 -7.83
CA ILE A 28 -12.62 -4.32 -7.92
C ILE A 28 -13.37 -5.50 -7.28
N ASN A 29 -13.30 -6.64 -7.94
CA ASN A 29 -13.89 -7.87 -7.42
C ASN A 29 -13.29 -8.21 -6.04
N LYS A 30 -14.14 -8.63 -5.10
CA LYS A 30 -13.75 -8.92 -3.71
C LYS A 30 -12.65 -9.98 -3.63
N ASP A 31 -12.71 -11.04 -4.43
CA ASP A 31 -11.67 -12.09 -4.44
C ASP A 31 -10.33 -11.53 -4.92
N CYS A 32 -10.36 -10.63 -5.91
CA CYS A 32 -9.17 -9.92 -6.34
C CYS A 32 -8.61 -9.03 -5.22
N LEU A 33 -9.46 -8.34 -4.45
CA LEU A 33 -9.02 -7.55 -3.29
C LEU A 33 -8.37 -8.43 -2.21
N ILE A 34 -9.00 -9.54 -1.85
CA ILE A 34 -8.47 -10.51 -0.89
C ILE A 34 -7.09 -10.98 -1.36
N GLN A 35 -6.96 -11.38 -2.62
CA GLN A 35 -5.68 -11.83 -3.17
C GLN A 35 -4.61 -10.73 -3.11
N ARG A 36 -4.97 -9.47 -3.40
CA ARG A 36 -4.05 -8.35 -3.32
C ARG A 36 -3.61 -8.04 -1.89
N LEU A 37 -4.49 -8.22 -0.90
CA LEU A 37 -4.14 -8.09 0.52
C LEU A 37 -3.20 -9.21 0.96
N VAL A 38 -3.39 -10.45 0.47
CA VAL A 38 -2.43 -11.54 0.69
C VAL A 38 -1.06 -11.20 0.10
N SER A 39 -1.02 -10.73 -1.15
CA SER A 39 0.24 -10.29 -1.79
C SER A 39 0.90 -9.13 -1.04
N ALA A 40 0.12 -8.16 -0.56
CA ALA A 40 0.62 -7.05 0.24
C ALA A 40 1.35 -7.51 1.51
N LYS A 41 0.84 -8.53 2.22
CA LYS A 41 1.55 -9.10 3.38
C LYS A 41 2.90 -9.69 3.01
N PHE A 42 3.00 -10.38 1.87
CA PHE A 42 4.29 -10.87 1.36
C PHE A 42 5.22 -9.73 0.94
N HIS A 43 4.72 -8.69 0.28
CA HIS A 43 5.52 -7.53 -0.11
C HIS A 43 6.05 -6.75 1.08
N GLU A 44 5.26 -6.59 2.13
CA GLU A 44 5.71 -6.00 3.39
C GLU A 44 6.86 -6.80 4.00
N GLU A 45 6.73 -8.13 4.06
CA GLU A 45 7.78 -8.99 4.57
C GLU A 45 9.07 -8.89 3.74
N ALA A 46 8.92 -8.92 2.40
CA ALA A 46 10.03 -8.75 1.48
C ALA A 46 10.70 -7.38 1.65
N PHE A 47 9.92 -6.31 1.83
CA PHE A 47 10.41 -4.95 2.03
C PHE A 47 11.29 -4.87 3.28
N TYR A 48 10.78 -5.24 4.45
CA TYR A 48 11.56 -5.14 5.70
C TYR A 48 12.76 -6.08 5.71
N GLY A 49 12.67 -7.24 5.05
CA GLY A 49 13.79 -8.17 4.92
C GLY A 49 14.90 -7.69 3.99
N ARG A 50 14.56 -6.95 2.92
CA ARG A 50 15.52 -6.45 1.93
C ARG A 50 16.09 -5.09 2.30
N PHE A 51 15.33 -4.25 3.01
CA PHE A 51 15.69 -2.87 3.33
C PHE A 51 15.65 -2.57 4.84
N PRO A 52 16.29 -3.38 5.72
CA PRO A 52 16.11 -3.25 7.18
C PRO A 52 16.50 -1.87 7.75
N ASN A 53 17.44 -1.17 7.11
CA ASN A 53 17.88 0.18 7.48
C ASN A 53 17.80 1.16 6.29
N GLY A 54 17.00 0.85 5.27
CA GLY A 54 16.97 1.57 3.99
C GLY A 54 15.94 2.71 3.91
N PHE A 55 15.23 2.98 5.01
CA PHE A 55 14.13 3.95 5.05
C PHE A 55 14.05 4.62 6.44
N THR A 56 13.40 5.79 6.49
CA THR A 56 13.00 6.45 7.74
C THR A 56 11.54 6.17 8.05
N THR A 57 11.18 6.21 9.33
CA THR A 57 9.80 6.05 9.81
C THR A 57 9.05 7.36 10.00
N ASP A 58 9.78 8.48 9.90
CA ASP A 58 9.26 9.83 10.08
C ASP A 58 9.29 10.57 8.74
N LEU A 59 8.12 10.93 8.23
CA LEU A 59 7.96 11.70 7.00
C LEU A 59 8.63 13.07 7.11
N SER A 60 8.62 13.69 8.29
CA SER A 60 9.19 15.03 8.48
C SER A 60 10.70 15.08 8.27
N CYS A 61 11.40 13.94 8.44
CA CYS A 61 12.83 13.83 8.13
C CYS A 61 13.16 14.04 6.66
N VAL A 62 12.19 13.87 5.76
CA VAL A 62 12.38 13.89 4.30
C VAL A 62 11.50 14.92 3.60
N VAL A 63 10.33 15.23 4.19
CA VAL A 63 9.42 16.29 3.74
C VAL A 63 8.93 17.06 4.99
N PRO A 64 9.73 18.00 5.55
CA PRO A 64 9.41 18.69 6.80
C PRO A 64 8.06 19.40 6.80
N ASP A 65 7.72 20.07 5.68
CA ASP A 65 6.48 20.86 5.52
C ASP A 65 5.42 20.09 4.73
N SER A 66 5.32 18.78 4.94
CA SER A 66 4.37 17.94 4.22
C SER A 66 2.92 18.42 4.45
N PRO A 67 2.12 18.61 3.38
CA PRO A 67 0.71 18.99 3.51
C PRO A 67 -0.16 17.85 4.08
N ILE A 68 0.39 16.63 4.15
CA ILE A 68 -0.29 15.43 4.66
C ILE A 68 0.59 14.80 5.74
N ASN A 69 0.01 14.51 6.90
CA ASN A 69 0.68 13.80 7.98
C ASN A 69 0.50 12.28 7.83
N LEU A 70 1.28 11.66 6.93
CA LEU A 70 1.31 10.21 6.77
C LEU A 70 2.24 9.55 7.78
N LYS A 71 1.82 8.40 8.30
CA LYS A 71 2.58 7.56 9.24
C LYS A 71 2.70 6.14 8.70
N ILE A 72 3.71 5.42 9.18
CA ILE A 72 3.80 3.98 8.93
C ILE A 72 2.54 3.28 9.46
N GLY A 73 2.01 2.36 8.66
CA GLY A 73 0.79 1.61 8.97
C GLY A 73 -0.49 2.26 8.46
N ASP A 74 -0.45 3.54 8.04
CA ASP A 74 -1.61 4.17 7.41
C ASP A 74 -2.00 3.46 6.13
N LEU A 75 -3.31 3.39 5.88
CA LEU A 75 -3.87 2.89 4.63
C LEU A 75 -4.05 4.05 3.67
N VAL A 76 -3.67 3.85 2.42
CA VAL A 76 -3.80 4.86 1.36
C VAL A 76 -4.35 4.24 0.09
N ALA A 77 -5.04 5.06 -0.69
CA ALA A 77 -5.31 4.83 -2.09
C ALA A 77 -4.17 5.44 -2.91
N TYR A 78 -3.46 4.62 -3.68
CA TYR A 78 -2.40 5.06 -4.57
C TYR A 78 -2.93 5.17 -6.00
N THR A 79 -2.85 6.35 -6.62
CA THR A 79 -3.23 6.56 -8.02
C THR A 79 -1.99 6.76 -8.88
N ASN A 80 -1.76 5.87 -9.84
CA ASN A 80 -0.58 5.93 -10.71
C ASN A 80 -0.71 7.01 -11.81
N GLU A 81 0.35 7.19 -12.59
CA GLU A 81 0.42 8.17 -13.68
C GLU A 81 -0.59 7.95 -14.82
N TYR A 82 -1.28 6.81 -14.84
CA TYR A 82 -2.34 6.48 -15.78
C TYR A 82 -3.75 6.74 -15.22
N GLY A 83 -3.85 7.21 -13.96
CA GLY A 83 -5.14 7.45 -13.30
C GLY A 83 -5.77 6.21 -12.69
N VAL A 84 -5.06 5.08 -12.64
CA VAL A 84 -5.53 3.84 -12.02
C VAL A 84 -5.26 3.87 -10.52
N THR A 85 -6.30 3.68 -9.72
CA THR A 85 -6.24 3.69 -8.25
C THR A 85 -6.14 2.29 -7.67
N PHE A 86 -5.19 2.10 -6.77
CA PHE A 86 -4.94 0.91 -5.98
C PHE A 86 -5.30 1.19 -4.53
N LEU A 87 -6.30 0.47 -4.01
CA LEU A 87 -6.82 0.67 -2.66
C LEU A 87 -6.04 -0.16 -1.63
N ASN A 88 -6.23 0.21 -0.37
CA ASN A 88 -5.78 -0.54 0.80
C ASN A 88 -4.27 -0.79 0.81
N LYS A 89 -3.47 0.18 0.33
CA LYS A 89 -2.02 0.10 0.38
C LYS A 89 -1.52 0.62 1.71
N LYS A 90 -0.65 -0.12 2.37
CA LYS A 90 -0.07 0.26 3.64
C LYS A 90 1.22 1.03 3.44
N VAL A 91 1.39 2.13 4.16
CA VAL A 91 2.65 2.87 4.25
C VAL A 91 3.66 2.04 5.05
N LEU A 92 4.79 1.70 4.41
CA LEU A 92 5.86 0.88 5.02
C LEU A 92 7.03 1.71 5.54
N GLY A 93 7.21 2.92 5.00
CA GLY A 93 8.31 3.81 5.37
C GLY A 93 8.54 4.89 4.32
N PHE A 94 9.57 5.70 4.53
CA PHE A 94 9.91 6.81 3.64
C PHE A 94 11.38 6.75 3.21
N THR A 95 11.65 7.05 1.94
CA THR A 95 13.04 7.04 1.41
C THR A 95 13.83 8.22 1.97
N PHE A 96 15.09 7.98 2.33
CA PHE A 96 16.02 9.04 2.74
C PHE A 96 16.32 10.05 1.63
N SER A 97 16.20 9.64 0.36
CA SER A 97 16.33 10.53 -0.79
C SER A 97 14.97 10.75 -1.43
N ALA A 98 14.52 11.99 -1.48
CA ALA A 98 13.34 12.40 -2.25
C ALA A 98 13.65 12.60 -3.75
N GLU A 99 14.75 12.00 -4.24
CA GLU A 99 15.14 12.09 -5.65
C GLU A 99 13.97 11.59 -6.52
N SER A 100 13.59 12.36 -7.53
CA SER A 100 12.39 12.18 -8.38
C SER A 100 11.02 12.42 -7.73
N GLY A 101 10.95 12.97 -6.51
CA GLY A 101 9.69 13.30 -5.83
C GLY A 101 8.92 12.10 -5.29
N ARG A 102 9.53 10.91 -5.34
CA ARG A 102 9.03 9.66 -4.78
C ARG A 102 9.53 9.55 -3.34
N VAL A 103 8.60 9.39 -2.39
CA VAL A 103 8.91 9.50 -0.96
C VAL A 103 8.42 8.30 -0.17
N VAL A 104 7.30 7.68 -0.57
CA VAL A 104 6.57 6.75 0.30
C VAL A 104 6.68 5.32 -0.20
N TYR A 105 7.20 4.41 0.61
CA TYR A 105 7.16 2.98 0.34
C TYR A 105 5.80 2.38 0.71
N LEU A 106 5.27 1.53 -0.18
CA LEU A 106 3.98 0.88 -0.03
C LEU A 106 4.13 -0.64 -0.17
N ASP A 107 3.23 -1.40 0.44
CA ASP A 107 3.05 -2.86 0.23
C ASP A 107 2.45 -3.23 -1.15
N SER A 108 2.84 -2.48 -2.16
CA SER A 108 2.43 -2.68 -3.54
C SER A 108 3.26 -3.76 -4.24
N ASP A 109 2.84 -4.14 -5.45
CA ASP A 109 3.60 -5.05 -6.32
C ASP A 109 4.99 -4.51 -6.68
N CYS A 110 5.23 -3.20 -6.46
CA CYS A 110 6.52 -2.54 -6.63
C CYS A 110 7.04 -2.01 -5.28
N TYR A 111 7.00 -2.80 -4.21
CA TYR A 111 7.38 -2.39 -2.85
C TYR A 111 8.81 -1.81 -2.73
N TRP A 112 9.71 -2.13 -3.65
CA TRP A 112 11.07 -1.60 -3.71
C TRP A 112 11.16 -0.18 -4.29
N MET A 113 10.07 0.35 -4.84
CA MET A 113 10.03 1.64 -5.49
C MET A 113 9.03 2.56 -4.78
N ALA A 114 9.53 3.67 -4.24
CA ALA A 114 8.68 4.64 -3.56
C ALA A 114 7.67 5.29 -4.53
N ALA A 115 6.50 5.65 -4.00
CA ALA A 115 5.45 6.40 -4.65
C ALA A 115 5.59 7.91 -4.37
N PRO A 116 5.18 8.78 -5.31
CA PRO A 116 5.06 10.21 -5.04
C PRO A 116 4.00 10.49 -3.99
N LEU A 117 4.28 11.42 -3.07
CA LEU A 117 3.32 11.81 -2.03
C LEU A 117 2.01 12.35 -2.63
N SER A 118 2.11 13.12 -3.73
CA SER A 118 0.97 13.69 -4.46
C SER A 118 0.05 12.66 -5.13
N SER A 119 0.50 11.40 -5.23
CA SER A 119 -0.28 10.30 -5.81
C SER A 119 -1.06 9.52 -4.76
N LEU A 120 -0.99 9.92 -3.49
CA LEU A 120 -1.62 9.21 -2.37
C LEU A 120 -2.83 9.96 -1.85
N THR A 121 -3.82 9.20 -1.41
CA THR A 121 -4.98 9.70 -0.68
C THR A 121 -5.16 8.85 0.57
N LEU A 122 -5.16 9.47 1.74
CA LEU A 122 -5.32 8.77 3.02
C LEU A 122 -6.69 8.09 3.10
N GLN A 123 -6.71 6.85 3.60
CA GLN A 123 -7.94 6.11 3.86
C GLN A 123 -8.24 6.10 5.36
N ASP A 124 -9.52 6.23 5.69
CA ASP A 124 -10.00 6.14 7.09
C ASP A 124 -10.23 4.67 7.52
N GLY A 125 -10.11 3.73 6.58
CA GLY A 125 -10.34 2.31 6.80
C GLY A 125 -10.11 1.45 5.55
N LEU A 126 -10.30 0.14 5.68
CA LEU A 126 -10.26 -0.78 4.55
C LEU A 126 -11.50 -0.62 3.66
N ILE A 127 -11.31 -0.81 2.36
CA ILE A 127 -12.35 -0.62 1.34
C ILE A 127 -12.60 -1.92 0.60
N GLY A 128 -13.88 -2.28 0.46
CA GLY A 128 -14.30 -3.44 -0.34
C GLY A 128 -14.08 -4.81 0.29
N VAL A 129 -13.69 -4.86 1.56
CA VAL A 129 -13.56 -6.07 2.38
C VAL A 129 -14.17 -5.86 3.76
N ASP A 130 -14.47 -6.94 4.47
CA ASP A 130 -14.97 -6.96 5.83
C ASP A 130 -14.10 -7.84 6.76
N GLU A 131 -14.50 -8.00 8.02
CA GLU A 131 -13.74 -8.79 9.01
C GLU A 131 -13.62 -10.27 8.64
N ALA A 132 -14.64 -10.86 8.01
CA ALA A 132 -14.59 -12.26 7.60
C ALA A 132 -13.61 -12.46 6.45
N ASP A 133 -13.58 -11.53 5.50
CA ASP A 133 -12.60 -11.53 4.41
C ASP A 133 -11.16 -11.47 4.92
N LEU A 134 -10.92 -10.76 6.03
CA LEU A 134 -9.59 -10.62 6.62
C LEU A 134 -9.11 -11.90 7.29
N LEU A 135 -10.01 -12.70 7.86
CA LEU A 135 -9.68 -14.05 8.32
C LEU A 135 -9.22 -14.93 7.16
N ILE A 136 -9.88 -14.80 5.99
CA ILE A 136 -9.48 -15.50 4.76
C ILE A 136 -8.11 -15.00 4.28
N VAL A 137 -7.81 -13.70 4.36
CA VAL A 137 -6.49 -13.16 4.04
C VAL A 137 -5.41 -13.80 4.92
N GLU A 138 -5.63 -13.88 6.23
CA GLU A 138 -4.65 -14.49 7.15
C GLU A 138 -4.47 -15.98 6.91
N GLU A 139 -5.55 -16.72 6.64
CA GLU A 139 -5.47 -18.13 6.27
C GLU A 139 -4.68 -18.32 4.96
N LYS A 140 -5.02 -17.56 3.92
CA LYS A 140 -4.34 -17.62 2.63
C LYS A 140 -2.88 -17.23 2.74
N TYR A 141 -2.52 -16.21 3.50
CA TYR A 141 -1.12 -15.81 3.69
C TYR A 141 -0.28 -16.94 4.32
N LYS A 142 -0.85 -17.73 5.24
CA LYS A 142 -0.17 -18.88 5.85
C LYS A 142 0.00 -20.05 4.88
N ASN A 143 -0.98 -20.26 4.01
CA ASN A 143 -1.10 -21.49 3.21
C ASN A 143 -0.72 -21.31 1.73
N SER A 144 -0.54 -20.07 1.25
CA SER A 144 -0.18 -19.80 -0.14
C SER A 144 1.29 -20.10 -0.41
N SER A 145 1.61 -20.37 -1.68
CA SER A 145 2.98 -20.43 -2.16
C SER A 145 3.71 -19.13 -1.85
N ILE A 146 4.85 -19.25 -1.18
CA ILE A 146 5.66 -18.11 -0.74
C ILE A 146 6.38 -17.54 -1.98
N PRO A 147 6.27 -16.23 -2.27
CA PRO A 147 7.03 -15.59 -3.35
C PRO A 147 8.55 -15.72 -3.18
N PHE A 148 9.29 -15.79 -4.29
CA PHE A 148 10.73 -16.07 -4.30
C PHE A 148 11.56 -15.07 -3.47
N ASP A 149 11.22 -13.79 -3.55
CA ASP A 149 11.87 -12.73 -2.77
C ASP A 149 11.67 -12.90 -1.26
N VAL A 150 10.48 -13.33 -0.83
CA VAL A 150 10.20 -13.68 0.56
C VAL A 150 10.96 -14.93 0.99
N GLN A 151 11.04 -15.96 0.13
CA GLN A 151 11.86 -17.15 0.42
C GLN A 151 13.32 -16.78 0.69
N GLN A 152 13.90 -15.90 -0.14
CA GLN A 152 15.27 -15.40 0.05
C GLN A 152 15.43 -14.63 1.37
N VAL A 153 14.46 -13.80 1.73
CA VAL A 153 14.47 -13.06 3.00
C VAL A 153 14.43 -14.01 4.19
N ARG A 154 13.55 -15.02 4.17
CA ARG A 154 13.44 -16.01 5.25
C ARG A 154 14.71 -16.83 5.39
N ALA A 155 15.26 -17.34 4.29
CA ALA A 155 16.49 -18.13 4.31
C ALA A 155 17.69 -17.37 4.91
N LYS A 156 17.79 -16.05 4.68
CA LYS A 156 18.83 -15.20 5.27
C LYS A 156 18.70 -15.01 6.78
N LYS A 157 17.49 -15.10 7.34
CA LYS A 157 17.27 -14.99 8.80
C LYS A 157 17.69 -16.26 9.54
N ASP A 158 17.65 -17.40 8.87
CA ASP A 158 17.97 -18.71 9.43
C ASP A 158 19.47 -19.07 9.32
N SER A 159 20.27 -18.19 8.71
CA SER A 159 21.74 -18.33 8.54
C SER A 159 22.50 -17.49 9.56
#